data_AF-A0A1Y3BBE1-F1
#
_entry.id   AF-A0A1Y3BBE1-F1
#
_cell.length_a   1.000
_cell.length_b   1.000
_cell.length_c   1.000
_cell.angle_alpha   90.00
_cell.angle_beta   90.00
_cell.angle_gamma   90.00
#
_symmetry.space_group_name_H-M   'P 1'
#
loop_
_entity.id
_entity.type
_entity.pdbx_description
1 polymer ?
#
loop_
_entity_poly.entity_id
_entity_poly.type
_entity_poly.pdbx_seq_one_letter_code
_entity_poly.pdbx_strand_id
1 'polypeptide(L)'
;MVDDDICGIVVACRYYEDYICVWNRSGTDPEIKARIRDTLKRVLNLPANIILEYKLHSDALKKITKNPSKMNNKSSSMITSSGP
;
A
#
# COMPACT_ATOMS: atom_id res chain seq x y z
N MET A 1 -6.16 -16.55 -9.36
CA MET A 1 -7.22 -16.13 -8.42
C MET A 1 -6.55 -15.13 -7.47
N VAL A 2 -7.14 -13.95 -7.21
CA VAL A 2 -6.47 -12.88 -6.41
C VAL A 2 -6.38 -13.25 -4.93
N ASP A 3 -7.17 -14.25 -4.51
CA ASP A 3 -7.38 -14.64 -3.12
C ASP A 3 -6.12 -15.19 -2.41
N ASP A 4 -5.11 -15.68 -3.13
CA ASP A 4 -3.86 -16.18 -2.53
C ASP A 4 -2.73 -15.13 -2.52
N ASP A 5 -2.96 -13.99 -3.18
CA ASP A 5 -1.92 -12.99 -3.39
C ASP A 5 -1.95 -11.88 -2.33
N ILE A 6 -3.06 -11.75 -1.59
CA ILE A 6 -3.22 -10.75 -0.52
C ILE A 6 -2.67 -11.30 0.79
N CYS A 7 -1.72 -10.58 1.37
CA CYS A 7 -1.11 -10.92 2.65
C CYS A 7 -1.82 -10.25 3.84
N GLY A 8 -2.48 -9.11 3.61
CA GLY A 8 -3.19 -8.38 4.67
C GLY A 8 -3.44 -6.91 4.33
N ILE A 9 -4.06 -6.21 5.27
CA ILE A 9 -4.36 -4.79 5.19
C ILE A 9 -3.96 -4.08 6.49
N VAL A 10 -3.51 -2.84 6.37
CA VAL A 10 -3.17 -1.96 7.49
C VAL A 10 -3.92 -0.65 7.32
N VAL A 11 -4.64 -0.24 8.35
CA VAL A 11 -5.28 1.08 8.43
C VAL A 11 -4.55 1.90 9.47
N ALA A 12 -4.12 3.10 9.10
CA ALA A 12 -3.51 4.05 10.02
C ALA A 12 -4.38 5.29 10.08
N CYS A 13 -5.12 5.43 11.18
CA CYS A 13 -5.87 6.65 11.45
C CYS A 13 -4.94 7.67 12.10
N ARG A 14 -4.83 8.86 11.51
CA ARG A 14 -4.05 9.96 12.10
C ARG A 14 -4.91 11.21 12.18
N TYR A 15 -4.43 12.17 12.96
CA TYR A 15 -5.16 13.40 13.21
C TYR A 15 -5.43 14.24 11.95
N TYR A 16 -4.50 14.25 10.99
CA TYR A 16 -4.59 15.06 9.77
C TYR A 16 -4.90 14.25 8.51
N GLU A 17 -4.69 12.94 8.54
CA GLU A 17 -4.76 12.10 7.34
C GLU A 17 -4.88 10.62 7.72
N ASP A 18 -5.77 9.91 7.01
CA ASP A 18 -5.92 8.48 7.15
C ASP A 18 -5.23 7.76 6.00
N TYR A 19 -4.62 6.62 6.31
CA TYR A 19 -3.99 5.76 5.32
C TYR A 19 -4.55 4.35 5.35
N ILE A 20 -4.76 3.78 4.17
CA ILE A 20 -5.14 2.38 3.99
C ILE A 20 -4.12 1.73 3.08
N CYS A 21 -3.41 0.72 3.59
CA CYS A 21 -2.35 0.02 2.88
C CYS A 21 -2.72 -1.46 2.71
N VAL A 22 -2.71 -1.97 1.49
CA VAL A 22 -2.90 -3.40 1.20
C VAL A 22 -1.55 -4.03 0.86
N TRP A 23 -1.26 -5.18 1.45
CA TRP A 23 -0.04 -5.94 1.20
C TRP A 23 -0.35 -7.15 0.33
N ASN A 24 0.46 -7.34 -0.69
CA ASN A 24 0.37 -8.50 -1.57
C ASN A 24 1.74 -9.16 -1.76
N ARG A 25 1.74 -10.44 -2.10
CA ARG A 25 2.95 -11.27 -2.23
C ARG A 25 3.72 -10.93 -3.51
N SER A 26 3.02 -10.83 -4.65
CA SER A 26 3.64 -10.60 -5.96
C SER A 26 3.65 -9.11 -6.33
N GLY A 27 4.73 -8.41 -5.98
CA GLY A 27 4.86 -6.98 -6.27
C GLY A 27 5.27 -6.62 -7.69
N THR A 28 5.42 -7.60 -8.59
CA THR A 28 5.89 -7.41 -9.98
C THR A 28 4.79 -7.55 -11.01
N ASP A 29 3.66 -8.18 -10.67
CA ASP A 29 2.55 -8.39 -11.59
C ASP A 29 1.67 -7.14 -11.73
N PRO A 30 1.57 -6.53 -12.93
CA PRO A 30 0.74 -5.36 -13.16
C PRO A 30 -0.76 -5.65 -13.15
N GLU A 31 -1.21 -6.84 -13.55
CA GLU A 31 -2.63 -7.21 -13.57
C GLU A 31 -3.16 -7.34 -12.15
N ILE A 32 -2.39 -7.98 -11.27
CA ILE A 32 -2.75 -8.12 -9.86
C ILE A 32 -2.85 -6.74 -9.19
N LYS A 33 -1.90 -5.83 -9.46
CA LYS A 33 -1.95 -4.44 -8.94
C LYS A 33 -3.21 -3.71 -9.39
N ALA A 34 -3.59 -3.82 -10.66
CA ALA A 34 -4.79 -3.20 -11.20
C ALA A 34 -6.05 -3.76 -10.52
N ARG A 35 -6.15 -5.09 -10.39
CA ARG A 35 -7.29 -5.72 -9.72
C ARG A 35 -7.43 -5.34 -8.25
N ILE A 36 -6.32 -5.27 -7.52
CA ILE A 36 -6.32 -4.82 -6.11
C ILE A 36 -6.82 -3.38 -6.03
N ARG A 37 -6.30 -2.50 -6.89
CA ARG A 37 -6.70 -1.09 -6.97
C ARG A 37 -8.21 -0.95 -7.21
N ASP A 38 -8.75 -1.66 -8.20
CA ASP A 38 -10.16 -1.56 -8.57
C ASP A 38 -11.07 -2.15 -7.48
N THR A 39 -10.64 -3.26 -6.87
CA THR A 39 -11.36 -3.87 -5.74
C THR A 39 -11.39 -2.93 -4.54
N LEU A 40 -10.26 -2.29 -4.21
CA LEU A 40 -10.17 -1.35 -3.10
C LEU A 40 -11.09 -0.15 -3.33
N LYS A 41 -11.08 0.44 -4.54
CA LYS A 41 -11.98 1.54 -4.90
C LYS A 41 -13.45 1.14 -4.80
N ARG A 42 -13.81 -0.06 -5.28
CA ARG A 42 -15.18 -0.57 -5.25
C ARG A 42 -15.68 -0.87 -3.84
N VAL A 43 -14.86 -1.54 -3.02
CA VAL A 43 -15.25 -1.97 -1.67
C VAL A 43 -15.32 -0.79 -0.70
N LEU A 44 -14.35 0.12 -0.77
CA LEU A 44 -14.31 1.32 0.09
C LEU A 44 -15.06 2.50 -0.50
N ASN A 45 -15.72 2.32 -1.65
CA ASN A 45 -16.49 3.33 -2.36
C ASN A 45 -15.72 4.65 -2.56
N LEU A 46 -14.43 4.53 -2.92
CA LEU A 46 -13.53 5.68 -3.07
C LEU A 46 -13.82 6.41 -4.38
N PRO A 47 -13.69 7.75 -4.40
CA PRO A 47 -13.93 8.54 -5.60
C PRO A 47 -12.89 8.21 -6.69
N ALA A 48 -13.31 8.32 -7.96
CA ALA A 48 -12.49 7.89 -9.10
C ALA A 48 -11.14 8.63 -9.19
N ASN A 49 -11.12 9.88 -8.72
CA ASN A 49 -9.95 10.76 -8.70
C ASN A 49 -8.90 10.39 -7.64
N ILE A 50 -9.19 9.44 -6.75
CA ILE A 50 -8.23 9.08 -5.71
C ILE A 50 -6.98 8.43 -6.33
N ILE A 51 -5.83 8.98 -5.98
CA ILE A 51 -4.52 8.52 -6.44
C ILE A 51 -4.12 7.36 -5.54
N LEU A 52 -3.92 6.16 -6.12
CA LEU A 52 -3.42 4.99 -5.40
C LEU A 52 -1.98 4.71 -5.85
N GLU A 53 -1.03 5.09 -5.00
CA GLU A 53 0.39 4.81 -5.22
C GLU A 53 0.70 3.35 -4.89
N TYR A 54 1.60 2.68 -5.60
CA TYR A 54 2.06 1.34 -5.22
C TYR A 54 3.56 1.37 -4.93
N LYS A 55 3.98 0.95 -3.73
CA LYS A 55 5.40 0.88 -3.35
C LYS A 55 5.85 -0.57 -3.15
N LEU A 56 6.88 -1.00 -3.87
CA LEU A 56 7.51 -2.31 -3.65
C LEU A 56 8.22 -2.36 -2.29
N HIS A 57 8.17 -3.53 -1.67
CA HIS A 57 8.81 -3.79 -0.39
C HIS A 57 10.33 -3.49 -0.41
N SER A 58 11.01 -3.98 -1.45
CA SER A 58 12.46 -3.81 -1.63
C SER A 58 12.88 -2.34 -1.74
N ASP A 59 12.03 -1.48 -2.33
CA ASP A 59 12.32 -0.06 -2.49
C ASP A 59 12.07 0.73 -1.20
N ALA A 60 11.04 0.32 -0.43
CA ALA A 60 10.79 0.88 0.90
C ALA A 60 11.99 0.63 1.84
N LEU A 61 12.60 -0.56 1.78
CA LEU A 61 13.77 -0.91 2.59
C LEU A 61 15.01 -0.09 2.23
N LYS A 62 15.32 0.07 0.94
CA LYS A 62 16.48 0.87 0.47
C LYS A 62 16.41 2.32 0.93
N LYS A 63 15.20 2.88 1.06
CA LYS A 63 15.00 4.24 1.57
C LYS A 63 15.34 4.36 3.07
N ILE A 64 15.08 3.31 3.84
CA ILE A 64 15.35 3.25 5.28
C ILE A 64 16.86 3.11 5.54
N THR A 65 17.58 2.33 4.72
CA THR A 65 19.02 2.08 4.91
C THR A 65 19.89 3.34 4.75
N LYS A 66 19.41 4.40 4.09
CA LYS A 66 20.14 5.67 3.97
C LYS A 66 20.06 6.57 5.22
N ASN A 67 19.17 6.30 6.17
CA ASN A 67 19.03 7.04 7.43
C ASN A 67 18.99 6.06 8.63
N PRO A 68 20.14 5.70 9.22
CA PRO A 68 20.25 4.62 10.21
C PRO A 68 19.63 4.94 11.59
N SER A 69 19.22 6.19 11.86
CA SER A 69 18.72 6.62 13.18
C SER A 69 17.24 6.31 13.45
N LYS A 70 16.50 5.73 12.50
CA LYS A 70 15.10 5.30 12.70
C LYS A 70 14.95 3.80 12.48
N MET A 71 15.67 3.02 13.28
CA MET A 71 15.51 1.57 13.32
C MET A 71 14.49 1.21 14.41
N ASN A 72 13.20 1.29 14.08
CA ASN A 72 12.18 0.51 14.81
C ASN A 72 11.31 -0.27 13.80
N ASN A 73 10.98 -1.48 14.20
CA ASN A 73 10.41 -2.55 13.38
C ASN A 73 9.15 -2.11 12.60
N LYS A 74 9.17 -2.26 11.26
CA LYS A 74 8.07 -2.80 10.41
C LYS A 74 8.31 -2.51 8.92
N SER A 75 8.88 -3.51 8.25
CA SER A 75 8.82 -3.74 6.81
C SER A 75 7.38 -3.61 6.28
N SER A 76 7.04 -2.50 5.59
CA SER A 76 5.66 -2.20 5.16
C SER A 76 5.64 -1.75 3.69
N SER A 77 4.98 -2.50 2.81
CA SER A 77 4.69 -2.08 1.43
C SER A 77 3.47 -1.15 1.45
N MET A 78 3.63 0.09 1.01
CA MET A 78 2.60 1.14 1.11
C MET A 78 1.85 1.27 -0.21
N ILE A 79 0.53 1.14 -0.17
CA ILE A 79 -0.33 1.80 -1.14
C ILE A 79 -0.86 3.05 -0.45
N THR A 80 -0.29 4.23 -0.74
CA THR A 80 -0.73 5.48 -0.12
C THR A 80 -1.76 6.15 -1.02
N SER A 81 -2.95 6.38 -0.48
CA SER A 81 -3.99 7.17 -1.12
C SER A 81 -4.06 8.53 -0.46
N SER A 82 -3.36 9.52 -1.01
CA SER A 82 -3.55 10.91 -0.58
C SER A 82 -4.83 11.44 -1.21
N GLY A 83 -5.87 11.62 -0.40
CA GLY A 83 -6.99 12.50 -0.73
C GLY A 83 -6.60 13.97 -0.53
N PRO A 84 -7.35 14.92 -1.12
CA PRO A 84 -7.08 16.36 -1.00
C PRO A 84 -7.21 16.89 0.43
#